data_AF-A0A5Q4ZHR7-F1
#
_entry.id   AF-A0A5Q4ZHR7-F1
#
_cell.length_a   1.000
_cell.length_b   1.000
_cell.length_c   1.000
_cell.angle_alpha   90.00
_cell.angle_beta   90.00
_cell.angle_gamma   90.00
#
_symmetry.space_group_name_H-M   'P 1'
#
loop_
_entity.id
_entity.type
_entity.pdbx_description
1 polymer ?
#
loop_
_entity_poly.entity_id
_entity_poly.type
_entity_poly.pdbx_seq_one_letter_code
_entity_poly.pdbx_strand_id
1 'polypeptide(L)'
;MKALTNRLLSRLAVRGQHTVLHAGVITLVATAIFMMYTAGEMGPMGPLIIALSFYVVFAAVMIEVILGAFALSRKLAQAGLRRFS
;
A
#
# COMPACT_ATOMS: atom_id res chain seq x y z
N MET A 1 -28.13 -4.38 -19.12
CA MET A 1 -26.91 -3.65 -18.67
C MET A 1 -26.90 -3.35 -17.17
N LYS A 2 -27.93 -2.70 -16.59
CA LYS A 2 -27.96 -2.33 -15.14
C LYS A 2 -27.63 -3.48 -14.17
N ALA A 3 -28.13 -4.70 -14.42
CA ALA A 3 -27.85 -5.86 -13.57
C ALA A 3 -26.37 -6.31 -13.59
N LEU A 4 -25.68 -6.13 -14.72
CA LEU A 4 -24.27 -6.47 -14.87
C LEU A 4 -23.40 -5.44 -14.13
N THR A 5 -23.73 -4.15 -14.28
CA THR A 5 -23.05 -3.05 -13.58
C THR A 5 -23.21 -3.17 -12.07
N ASN A 6 -24.41 -3.49 -11.57
CA ASN A 6 -24.63 -3.72 -10.13
C ASN A 6 -23.83 -4.92 -9.60
N ARG A 7 -23.71 -6.01 -10.36
CA ARG A 7 -22.88 -7.17 -9.98
C ARG A 7 -21.39 -6.85 -9.91
N LEU A 8 -20.88 -6.03 -10.83
CA LEU A 8 -19.47 -5.62 -10.82
C LEU A 8 -19.19 -4.66 -9.66
N LEU A 9 -20.05 -3.67 -9.45
CA LEU A 9 -19.92 -2.72 -8.35
C LEU A 9 -20.05 -3.41 -6.98
N SER A 10 -20.95 -4.38 -6.83
CA SER A 10 -21.09 -5.12 -5.57
C SER A 10 -19.86 -5.96 -5.24
N ARG A 11 -19.22 -6.58 -6.24
CA ARG A 11 -17.94 -7.28 -6.05
C ARG A 11 -16.80 -6.35 -5.64
N LEU A 12 -16.72 -5.17 -6.26
CA LEU A 12 -15.70 -4.16 -5.93
C LEU A 12 -15.95 -3.46 -4.59
N ALA A 13 -17.20 -3.42 -4.12
CA ALA A 13 -17.57 -2.81 -2.84
C ALA A 13 -17.19 -3.67 -1.62
N VAL A 14 -16.84 -4.95 -1.82
CA VAL A 14 -16.48 -5.88 -0.75
C VAL A 14 -15.23 -5.40 0.00
N ARG A 15 -15.27 -5.49 1.33
CA ARG A 15 -14.18 -5.05 2.20
C ARG A 15 -13.06 -6.10 2.18
N GLY A 16 -11.96 -5.83 1.49
CA GLY A 16 -10.72 -6.61 1.64
C GLY A 16 -10.10 -6.42 3.02
N GLN A 17 -9.68 -7.52 3.67
CA GLN A 17 -8.87 -7.50 4.89
C GLN A 17 -7.40 -7.41 4.51
N HIS A 18 -6.89 -6.19 4.29
CA HIS A 18 -5.48 -5.96 3.93
C HIS A 18 -4.55 -5.79 5.14
N THR A 19 -4.92 -6.35 6.30
CA THR A 19 -4.19 -6.20 7.57
C THR A 19 -2.75 -6.69 7.48
N VAL A 20 -2.51 -7.78 6.75
CA VAL A 20 -1.16 -8.33 6.50
C VAL A 20 -0.31 -7.36 5.67
N LEU A 21 -0.90 -6.68 4.68
CA LEU A 21 -0.15 -5.73 3.84
C LEU A 21 0.23 -4.48 4.63
N HIS A 22 -0.66 -3.97 5.49
CA HIS A 22 -0.29 -2.87 6.40
C HIS A 22 0.79 -3.28 7.40
N ALA A 23 0.71 -4.49 7.96
CA ALA A 23 1.79 -5.01 8.81
C ALA A 23 3.12 -5.07 8.04
N GLY A 24 3.08 -5.50 6.78
CA GLY A 24 4.22 -5.48 5.85
C GLY A 24 4.79 -4.09 5.61
N VAL A 25 3.94 -3.09 5.37
CA VAL A 25 4.37 -1.68 5.20
C VAL A 25 5.07 -1.18 6.46
N ILE A 26 4.51 -1.43 7.65
CA ILE A 26 5.12 -1.04 8.92
C ILE A 26 6.49 -1.71 9.10
N THR A 27 6.60 -3.00 8.75
CA THR A 27 7.88 -3.71 8.84
C THR A 27 8.92 -3.11 7.89
N LEU A 28 8.56 -2.83 6.64
CA LEU A 28 9.47 -2.20 5.68
C LEU A 28 9.95 -0.83 6.15
N VAL A 29 9.06 0.00 6.70
CA VAL A 29 9.42 1.31 7.26
C VAL A 29 10.39 1.15 8.43
N ALA A 30 10.10 0.24 9.36
CA ALA A 30 10.99 -0.04 10.49
C ALA A 30 12.36 -0.55 10.02
N THR A 31 12.39 -1.43 9.03
CA THR A 31 13.63 -1.93 8.41
C THR A 31 14.44 -0.78 7.78
N ALA A 32 13.80 0.10 7.03
CA ALA A 32 14.48 1.24 6.41
C ALA A 32 15.09 2.19 7.46
N ILE A 33 14.34 2.50 8.53
CA ILE A 33 14.84 3.33 9.63
C ILE A 33 16.05 2.66 10.29
N PHE A 34 15.98 1.36 10.55
CA PHE A 34 17.09 0.61 11.12
C PHE A 34 18.34 0.63 10.23
N MET A 35 18.16 0.45 8.92
CA MET A 35 19.25 0.54 7.94
C MET A 35 19.89 1.93 7.95
N MET A 36 19.09 3.00 7.94
CA MET A 36 19.61 4.37 8.00
C MET A 36 20.37 4.64 9.31
N TYR A 37 19.84 4.16 10.44
CA TYR A 37 20.46 4.33 11.75
C TYR A 37 21.83 3.66 11.84
N THR A 38 21.94 2.43 11.32
CA THR A 38 23.17 1.63 11.37
C THR A 38 24.16 1.95 10.24
N ALA A 39 23.74 2.71 9.21
CA ALA A 39 24.59 3.01 8.06
C ALA A 39 25.88 3.77 8.43
N GLY A 40 25.85 4.60 9.47
CA GLY A 40 27.03 5.35 9.93
C GLY A 40 28.16 4.46 10.46
N GLU A 41 27.83 3.26 10.94
CA GLU A 41 28.79 2.30 11.48
C GLU A 41 29.41 1.40 10.39
N MET A 42 28.88 1.44 9.16
CA MET A 42 29.29 0.57 8.06
C MET A 42 30.49 1.11 7.27
N GLY A 43 31.11 2.20 7.73
CA GLY A 43 32.29 2.80 7.11
C GLY A 43 32.07 3.13 5.63
N PRO A 44 32.94 2.66 4.71
CA PRO A 44 32.80 2.92 3.27
C PRO A 44 31.49 2.41 2.66
N MET A 45 30.83 1.44 3.29
CA MET A 45 29.57 0.87 2.81
C MET A 45 28.34 1.68 3.21
N GLY A 46 28.47 2.64 4.15
CA GLY A 46 27.36 3.45 4.66
C GLY A 46 26.50 4.09 3.55
N PRO A 47 27.08 4.76 2.54
CA PRO A 47 26.32 5.32 1.43
C PRO A 47 25.48 4.30 0.65
N LEU A 48 25.97 3.08 0.48
CA LEU A 48 25.22 2.00 -0.19
C LEU A 48 24.02 1.57 0.67
N ILE A 49 24.20 1.41 1.97
CA ILE A 49 23.12 1.05 2.90
C ILE A 49 22.04 2.14 2.92
N ILE A 50 22.43 3.41 2.91
CA ILE A 50 21.49 4.53 2.79
C ILE A 50 20.70 4.44 1.48
N ALA A 51 21.36 4.20 0.34
CA ALA A 51 20.67 4.02 -0.93
C ALA A 51 19.66 2.86 -0.90
N LEU A 52 20.05 1.71 -0.34
CA LEU A 52 19.16 0.56 -0.19
C LEU A 52 17.97 0.86 0.74
N SER A 53 18.17 1.61 1.82
CA SER A 53 17.08 2.00 2.70
C SER A 53 16.02 2.86 1.99
N PHE A 54 16.43 3.75 1.08
CA PHE A 54 15.49 4.50 0.24
C PHE A 54 14.67 3.60 -0.69
N TYR A 55 15.27 2.54 -1.23
CA TYR A 55 14.52 1.54 -2.00
C TYR A 55 13.48 0.80 -1.15
N VAL A 56 13.82 0.47 0.10
CA VAL A 56 12.87 -0.15 1.04
C VAL A 56 11.70 0.80 1.37
N VAL A 57 11.98 2.09 1.61
CA VAL A 57 10.94 3.11 1.79
C VAL A 57 10.07 3.22 0.54
N PHE A 58 10.68 3.25 -0.65
CA PHE A 58 9.95 3.30 -1.91
C PHE A 58 9.00 2.11 -2.07
N ALA A 59 9.47 0.89 -1.75
CA ALA A 59 8.62 -0.30 -1.79
C ALA A 59 7.43 -0.18 -0.82
N ALA A 60 7.64 0.32 0.39
CA ALA A 60 6.57 0.56 1.36
C ALA A 60 5.53 1.56 0.83
N VAL A 61 5.99 2.67 0.23
CA VAL A 61 5.12 3.68 -0.38
C VAL A 61 4.32 3.10 -1.54
N MET A 62 4.94 2.29 -2.41
CA MET A 62 4.25 1.67 -3.55
C MET A 62 3.13 0.73 -3.11
N ILE A 63 3.35 -0.06 -2.04
CA ILE A 63 2.31 -0.92 -1.47
C ILE A 63 1.15 -0.05 -0.95
N GLU A 64 1.44 1.04 -0.24
CA GLU A 64 0.41 1.93 0.29
C GLU A 64 -0.38 2.64 -0.81
N VAL A 65 0.27 3.03 -1.92
CA VAL A 65 -0.41 3.58 -3.11
C VAL A 65 -1.39 2.56 -3.70
N ILE A 66 -0.98 1.30 -3.81
CA ILE A 66 -1.84 0.22 -4.31
C ILE A 66 -3.04 0.01 -3.38
N LEU A 67 -2.81 -0.03 -2.06
CA LEU A 67 -3.88 -0.14 -1.06
C LEU A 67 -4.84 1.06 -1.12
N GLY A 68 -4.30 2.27 -1.30
CA GLY A 68 -5.07 3.48 -1.50
C GLY A 68 -5.94 3.41 -2.76
N ALA A 69 -5.41 2.90 -3.87
CA ALA A 69 -6.17 2.70 -5.11
C ALA A 69 -7.32 1.68 -4.92
N PHE A 70 -7.09 0.58 -4.19
CA PHE A 70 -8.15 -0.36 -3.84
C PHE A 70 -9.21 0.27 -2.91
N ALA A 71 -8.79 1.07 -1.93
CA ALA A 71 -9.71 1.77 -1.05
C ALA A 71 -10.56 2.81 -1.81
N LEU A 72 -9.95 3.52 -2.76
CA LEU A 72 -10.62 4.50 -3.61
C LEU A 72 -11.62 3.83 -4.57
N SER A 73 -11.21 2.78 -5.26
CA SER A 73 -12.09 2.03 -6.18
C SER A 73 -13.31 1.47 -5.44
N ARG A 74 -13.11 0.95 -4.22
CA ARG A 74 -14.21 0.54 -3.34
C ARG A 74 -15.14 1.69 -2.97
N LYS A 75 -14.61 2.86 -2.58
CA LYS A 75 -15.44 4.04 -2.28
C LYS A 75 -16.26 4.49 -3.49
N LEU A 76 -15.65 4.49 -4.67
CA LEU A 76 -16.33 4.82 -5.93
C LEU A 76 -17.42 3.79 -6.25
N ALA A 77 -17.14 2.50 -6.05
CA ALA A 77 -18.12 1.43 -6.25
C ALA A 77 -19.32 1.56 -5.31
N GLN A 78 -19.08 1.85 -4.02
CA GLN A 78 -20.12 2.10 -3.04
C GLN A 78 -20.95 3.36 -3.36
N ALA A 79 -20.30 4.44 -3.81
CA ALA A 79 -20.98 5.65 -4.24
C ALA A 79 -21.84 5.40 -5.49
N GLY A 80 -21.34 4.60 -6.45
CA GLY A 80 -22.09 4.16 -7.61
C GLY A 80 -23.33 3.36 -7.23
N LEU A 81 -23.20 2.36 -6.36
CA LEU A 81 -24.34 1.56 -5.87
C LEU A 81 -25.41 2.43 -5.20
N ARG A 82 -25.02 3.44 -4.42
CA ARG A 82 -25.97 4.39 -3.78
C ARG A 82 -26.72 5.27 -4.77
N ARG A 83 -26.14 5.57 -5.93
CA ARG A 83 -26.78 6.38 -6.98
C ARG A 83 -27.71 5.56 -7.90
N PHE A 84 -27.47 4.25 -8.00
CA PHE A 84 -28.22 3.35 -8.89
C PHE A 84 -29.22 2.45 -8.17
N SER A 85 -29.23 2.47 -6.83
CA SER A 85 -30.28 1.92 -5.97
C SER A 85 -31.42 2.90 -5.79
#